data_AF-A0A3A3FQS4-F1
#
_entry.id   AF-A0A3A3FQS4-F1
#
_cell.length_a   1.000
_cell.length_b   1.000
_cell.length_c   1.000
_cell.angle_alpha   90.00
_cell.angle_beta   90.00
_cell.angle_gamma   90.00
#
_symmetry.space_group_name_H-M   'P 1'
#
loop_
_entity.id
_entity.type
_entity.pdbx_description
1 polymer ?
#
loop_
_entity_poly.entity_id
_entity_poly.type
_entity_poly.pdbx_seq_one_letter_code
_entity_poly.pdbx_strand_id
1 'polypeptide(L)'
;MSKRYEYRGVGYEIGATIDGNGAWVGEFITFKKSSDGSSVKDSPYIQAPGEFASESKARLAADADAKRFIDELILKNQSAQ
;
A
#
# COMPACT_ATOMS: atom_id res chain seq x y z
N MET A 1 -5.73 2.87 -14.34
CA MET A 1 -4.25 2.94 -14.32
C MET A 1 -3.82 2.94 -12.86
N SER A 2 -3.18 1.88 -12.40
CA SER A 2 -2.60 1.85 -11.06
C SER A 2 -1.35 2.74 -11.06
N LYS A 3 -1.24 3.65 -10.08
CA LYS A 3 -0.09 4.55 -9.96
C LYS A 3 0.88 3.97 -8.94
N ARG A 4 2.15 3.85 -9.31
CA ARG A 4 3.22 3.43 -8.40
C ARG A 4 3.76 4.65 -7.65
N TYR A 5 3.88 4.52 -6.35
CA TYR A 5 4.37 5.49 -5.40
C TYR A 5 5.67 4.96 -4.77
N GLU A 6 6.45 5.84 -4.15
CA GLU A 6 7.65 5.47 -3.40
C GLU A 6 7.63 6.17 -2.05
N TYR A 7 7.94 5.42 -0.99
CA TYR A 7 8.07 5.95 0.36
C TYR A 7 9.25 5.27 1.06
N ARG A 8 10.19 6.07 1.58
CA ARG A 8 11.40 5.59 2.27
C ARG A 8 12.20 4.52 1.50
N GLY A 9 12.23 4.62 0.17
CA GLY A 9 12.91 3.66 -0.71
C GLY A 9 12.13 2.37 -1.00
N VAL A 10 10.89 2.26 -0.52
CA VAL A 10 9.97 1.17 -0.82
C VAL A 10 8.96 1.65 -1.85
N GLY A 11 8.92 1.00 -3.01
CA GLY A 11 7.88 1.23 -4.00
C GLY A 11 6.58 0.60 -3.53
N TYR A 12 5.43 1.22 -3.77
CA TYR A 12 4.12 0.61 -3.52
C TYR A 12 3.09 1.08 -4.54
N GLU A 13 2.02 0.33 -4.71
CA GLU A 13 0.92 0.68 -5.62
C GLU A 13 -0.39 0.61 -4.86
N ILE A 14 -1.23 1.63 -5.00
CA ILE A 14 -2.55 1.70 -4.35
C ILE A 14 -3.63 1.33 -5.36
N GLY A 15 -4.28 0.20 -5.11
CA GLY A 15 -5.57 -0.17 -5.68
C GLY A 15 -6.70 0.38 -4.82
N ALA A 16 -7.72 0.93 -5.46
CA ALA A 16 -8.96 1.30 -4.79
C ALA A 16 -10.11 0.65 -5.56
N THR A 17 -10.90 -0.18 -4.87
CA THR A 17 -12.05 -0.87 -5.46
C THR A 17 -13.28 -0.56 -4.63
N ILE A 18 -14.41 -0.35 -5.30
CA ILE A 18 -15.72 -0.28 -4.66
C ILE A 18 -16.26 -1.72 -4.63
N ASP A 19 -16.50 -2.25 -3.43
CA ASP A 19 -17.14 -3.54 -3.23
C ASP A 19 -18.65 -3.49 -3.62
N GLY A 20 -19.30 -4.64 -3.79
CA GLY A 20 -20.72 -4.75 -4.13
C GLY A 20 -21.68 -4.03 -3.18
N ASN A 21 -21.21 -3.65 -1.98
CA ASN A 21 -21.96 -2.84 -1.00
C ASN A 21 -21.71 -1.33 -1.11
N GLY A 22 -20.93 -0.85 -2.09
CA GLY A 22 -20.55 0.55 -2.20
C GLY A 22 -19.42 0.98 -1.24
N ALA A 23 -18.87 0.04 -0.46
CA ALA A 23 -17.75 0.27 0.44
C ALA A 23 -16.42 0.31 -0.33
N TRP A 24 -15.49 1.17 0.09
CA TRP A 24 -14.16 1.22 -0.54
C TRP A 24 -13.19 0.30 0.17
N VAL A 25 -12.48 -0.50 -0.62
CA VAL A 25 -11.34 -1.29 -0.18
C VAL A 25 -10.08 -0.68 -0.76
N GLY A 26 -9.20 -0.19 0.11
CA GLY A 26 -7.84 0.19 -0.23
C GLY A 26 -6.94 -1.04 -0.21
N GLU A 27 -6.54 -1.55 -1.36
CA GLU A 27 -5.47 -2.54 -1.45
C GLU A 27 -4.18 -1.80 -1.78
N PHE A 28 -3.07 -2.19 -1.15
CA PHE A 28 -1.77 -1.82 -1.69
C PHE A 28 -0.82 -2.99 -1.68
N ILE A 29 0.14 -2.92 -2.59
CA ILE A 29 1.22 -3.90 -2.68
C ILE A 29 2.54 -3.17 -2.63
N THR A 30 3.42 -3.56 -1.71
CA THR A 30 4.78 -3.06 -1.68
C THR A 30 5.65 -3.81 -2.68
N PHE A 31 6.72 -3.18 -3.11
CA PHE A 31 7.72 -3.71 -4.02
C PHE A 31 9.08 -3.57 -3.38
N LYS A 32 9.84 -4.67 -3.34
CA LYS A 32 11.26 -4.61 -3.05
C LYS A 32 12.04 -4.43 -4.35
N LYS A 33 13.13 -3.68 -4.26
CA LYS A 33 14.11 -3.59 -5.34
C LYS A 33 15.05 -4.77 -5.21
N SER A 34 15.05 -5.65 -6.21
CA SER A 34 16.01 -6.74 -6.30
C SER A 34 17.39 -6.20 -6.67
N SER A 35 18.43 -6.99 -6.42
CA SER A 35 19.82 -6.65 -6.71
C SER A 35 20.10 -6.38 -8.20
N ASP A 36 19.29 -6.93 -9.09
CA ASP A 36 19.30 -6.69 -10.54
C ASP A 36 18.55 -5.41 -10.95
N GLY A 37 17.99 -4.66 -10.01
CA GLY A 37 17.24 -3.42 -10.24
C GLY A 37 15.77 -3.61 -10.59
N SER A 38 15.30 -4.85 -10.76
CA SER A 38 13.88 -5.15 -10.93
C SER A 38 13.07 -4.88 -9.65
N SER A 39 11.79 -4.56 -9.80
CA SER A 39 10.85 -4.42 -8.70
C SER A 39 10.01 -5.68 -8.57
N VAL A 40 10.20 -6.42 -7.49
CA VAL A 40 9.42 -7.64 -7.21
C VAL A 40 8.37 -7.31 -6.16
N LYS A 41 7.15 -7.82 -6.37
CA LYS A 41 6.07 -7.73 -5.37
C LYS A 41 6.56 -8.35 -4.07
N ASP A 42 6.47 -7.61 -2.99
CA ASP A 42 7.02 -8.00 -1.70
C ASP A 42 5.89 -8.38 -0.75
N SER A 43 5.19 -7.38 -0.21
CA SER A 43 4.16 -7.59 0.80
C SER A 43 2.84 -6.95 0.35
N PRO A 44 1.81 -7.76 0.00
CA PRO A 44 0.47 -7.24 -0.20
C PRO A 44 -0.16 -6.88 1.15
N TYR A 45 -0.91 -5.80 1.20
CA TYR A 45 -1.75 -5.41 2.31
C TYR A 45 -3.12 -5.02 1.79
N ILE A 46 -4.14 -5.59 2.41
CA ILE A 46 -5.53 -5.26 2.14
C ILE A 46 -6.05 -4.54 3.37
N GLN A 47 -6.39 -3.26 3.21
CA GLN A 47 -7.06 -2.51 4.25
C GLN A 47 -8.46 -3.08 4.43
N ALA A 48 -8.93 -3.12 5.69
CA ALA A 48 -10.32 -3.45 5.96
C ALA A 48 -11.26 -2.50 5.18
N PRO A 49 -12.40 -3.00 4.67
CA PRO A 49 -13.36 -2.16 3.97
C PRO A 49 -13.80 -1.01 4.85
N GLY A 50 -13.84 0.19 4.28
CA GLY A 50 -14.29 1.41 4.92
C GLY A 50 -15.30 2.15 4.07
N GLU A 51 -16.23 2.85 4.73
CA GLU A 51 -17.11 3.79 4.05
C GLU A 51 -16.40 5.14 3.95
N PHE A 52 -16.13 5.57 2.72
CA PHE A 52 -15.52 6.86 2.45
C PHE A 52 -16.48 7.71 1.63
N ALA A 53 -16.50 9.01 1.93
CA ALA A 53 -17.33 9.96 1.21
C ALA A 53 -17.02 10.05 -0.30
N SER A 54 -15.82 9.63 -0.74
CA SER A 54 -15.38 9.68 -2.14
C SER A 54 -14.13 8.81 -2.39
N GLU A 55 -13.87 8.47 -3.67
CA GLU A 55 -12.64 7.81 -4.12
C GLU A 55 -11.38 8.53 -3.61
N SER A 56 -11.32 9.85 -3.75
CA SER A 56 -10.17 10.65 -3.34
C SER A 56 -9.87 10.52 -1.84
N LYS A 57 -10.91 10.38 -1.01
CA LYS A 57 -10.75 10.16 0.43
C LYS A 57 -10.27 8.74 0.73
N ALA A 58 -10.81 7.74 0.04
CA ALA A 58 -10.35 6.36 0.15
C ALA A 58 -8.88 6.22 -0.24
N ARG A 59 -8.46 6.84 -1.35
CA ARG A 59 -7.05 6.84 -1.79
C ARG A 59 -6.11 7.51 -0.78
N LEU A 60 -6.53 8.62 -0.15
CA LEU A 60 -5.74 9.29 0.88
C LEU A 60 -5.59 8.42 2.14
N ALA A 61 -6.65 7.72 2.53
CA ALA A 61 -6.59 6.79 3.66
C ALA A 61 -5.70 5.57 3.35
N ALA A 62 -5.85 4.99 2.17
CA ALA A 62 -5.00 3.89 1.72
C ALA A 62 -3.51 4.30 1.62
N ASP A 63 -3.22 5.53 1.19
CA ASP A 63 -1.86 6.08 1.17
C ASP A 63 -1.28 6.23 2.59
N ALA A 64 -2.08 6.70 3.54
CA ALA A 64 -1.66 6.82 4.93
C ALA A 64 -1.42 5.46 5.58
N ASP A 65 -2.31 4.48 5.36
CA ASP A 65 -2.13 3.10 5.81
C ASP A 65 -0.89 2.45 5.18
N ALA A 66 -0.66 2.66 3.88
CA ALA A 66 0.52 2.16 3.19
C ALA A 66 1.82 2.66 3.81
N LYS A 67 1.90 3.96 4.12
CA LYS A 67 3.07 4.54 4.77
C LYS A 67 3.30 3.95 6.17
N ARG A 68 2.23 3.80 6.96
CA ARG A 68 2.30 3.19 8.31
C ARG A 68 2.80 1.75 8.23
N PHE A 69 2.27 0.96 7.31
CA PHE A 69 2.71 -0.42 7.10
C PHE A 69 4.17 -0.49 6.65
N ILE A 70 4.61 0.39 5.74
CA ILE A 70 6.01 0.49 5.32
C ILE A 70 6.91 0.86 6.51
N ASP A 71 6.49 1.79 7.36
CA ASP A 71 7.23 2.13 8.57
C ASP A 71 7.35 0.92 9.51
N GLU A 72 6.27 0.16 9.71
CA GLU A 72 6.30 -1.08 10.49
C GLU A 72 7.19 -2.16 9.86
N LEU A 73 7.18 -2.31 8.53
CA LEU A 73 8.07 -3.23 7.81
C LEU A 73 9.54 -2.85 8.02
N ILE A 74 9.86 -1.57 7.91
CA ILE A 74 11.23 -1.06 8.13
C ILE A 74 11.65 -1.33 9.58
N LEU A 75 10.80 -1.02 10.55
CA LEU A 75 11.07 -1.24 11.97
C LEU A 75 11.28 -2.73 12.29
N LYS A 76 10.43 -3.61 11.74
CA LYS A 76 10.57 -5.08 11.89
C LYS A 76 11.87 -5.59 11.29
N ASN A 77 12.24 -5.14 10.09
CA ASN A 77 13.48 -5.54 9.44
C ASN A 77 14.72 -5.05 10.20
N GLN A 78 14.67 -3.87 10.82
CA GLN A 78 15.76 -3.37 11.68
C GLN A 78 15.89 -4.14 12.99
N SER A 79 14.79 -4.67 13.53
CA SER A 79 14.77 -5.46 14.76
C SER A 79 15.21 -6.91 14.56
N ALA A 80 15.29 -7.37 13.31
CA ALA A 80 15.71 -8.72 12.94
C ALA A 80 17.22 -8.82 12.59
N GLN A 81 17.96 -7.70 12.68
CA GLN A 81 19.43 -7.65 12.61
C GLN A 81 20.04 -7.55 14.00
#